data_AF-A0A7Y8LGH6-F1
#
_entry.id   AF-A0A7Y8LGH6-F1
#
_cell.length_a   1.000
_cell.length_b   1.000
_cell.length_c   1.000
_cell.angle_alpha   90.00
_cell.angle_beta   90.00
_cell.angle_gamma   90.00
#
_symmetry.space_group_name_H-M   'P 1'
#
loop_
_entity.id
_entity.type
_entity.pdbx_description
1 polymer ?
#
loop_
_entity_poly.entity_id
_entity_poly.type
_entity_poly.pdbx_seq_one_letter_code
_entity_poly.pdbx_strand_id
1 'polypeptide(L)'
;MPLAASIQVKISSEAAEAVALTPVVVRDMPLAELMEILAAAAASDPERVRDLLKRGVVVSGASRFRWQPFDCAIEDVAAALELIPKPDPSLPFAPGRCVRVAVLAGSRRWDLTREAASRKRVLHRLLLRSSFWDRLVAALPTPAYVTYSIKDRADVYRLELDEEGRRALQAAASLLPYSSLSAELRCTHLTTIEWLVKR
;
A
#
# COMPACT_ATOMS: atom_id res chain seq x y z
N MET A 1 27.21 8.95 -16.33
CA MET A 1 27.13 7.54 -16.80
C MET A 1 25.68 7.15 -16.72
N PRO A 2 25.11 6.49 -17.75
CA PRO A 2 23.71 6.07 -17.70
C PRO A 2 23.51 5.13 -16.50
N LEU A 3 22.36 5.28 -15.86
CA LEU A 3 22.00 4.46 -14.71
C LEU A 3 21.81 2.99 -15.11
N ALA A 4 22.28 2.06 -14.28
CA ALA A 4 22.12 0.63 -14.53
C ALA A 4 20.64 0.19 -14.47
N ALA A 5 20.25 -0.80 -15.27
CA ALA A 5 18.86 -1.28 -15.30
C ALA A 5 18.43 -2.01 -14.01
N SER A 6 19.37 -2.65 -13.32
CA SER A 6 19.18 -3.29 -12.02
C SER A 6 20.32 -2.95 -11.06
N ILE A 7 20.05 -3.12 -9.77
CA ILE A 7 20.98 -2.84 -8.69
C ILE A 7 20.80 -3.84 -7.55
N GLN A 8 21.92 -4.32 -7.01
CA GLN A 8 21.89 -5.18 -5.84
C GLN A 8 21.54 -4.36 -4.59
N VAL A 9 20.43 -4.69 -3.95
CA VAL A 9 19.94 -4.03 -2.73
C VAL A 9 19.88 -5.04 -1.59
N LYS A 10 20.44 -4.64 -0.45
CA LYS A 10 20.29 -5.32 0.84
C LYS A 10 19.11 -4.71 1.58
N ILE A 11 18.15 -5.52 2.00
CA ILE A 11 16.94 -5.11 2.68
C ILE A 11 16.96 -5.72 4.08
N SER A 12 16.82 -4.87 5.10
CA SER A 12 16.71 -5.28 6.50
C SER A 12 15.48 -4.62 7.13
N SER A 13 14.87 -5.29 8.11
CA SER A 13 13.79 -4.69 8.90
C SER A 13 14.31 -3.59 9.83
N GLU A 14 13.50 -2.55 10.02
CA GLU A 14 13.67 -1.50 11.03
C GLU A 14 12.73 -1.70 12.24
N ALA A 15 12.05 -2.84 12.34
CA ALA A 15 11.18 -3.13 13.47
C ALA A 15 11.99 -3.14 14.77
N ALA A 16 11.59 -2.28 15.72
CA ALA A 16 12.18 -2.22 17.05
C ALA A 16 11.60 -3.33 17.94
N GLU A 17 12.01 -4.58 17.68
CA GLU A 17 11.74 -5.70 18.58
C GLU A 17 13.02 -6.07 19.33
N ALA A 18 12.88 -6.37 20.62
CA ALA A 18 13.98 -6.73 21.51
C ALA A 18 14.70 -7.98 20.96
N VAL A 19 15.82 -7.75 20.28
CA VAL A 19 16.66 -8.77 19.64
C VAL A 19 15.92 -9.60 18.58
N ALA A 20 15.58 -8.97 17.45
CA ALA A 20 15.20 -9.70 16.23
C ALA A 20 16.43 -9.97 15.35
N LEU A 21 16.78 -11.25 15.16
CA LEU A 21 17.66 -11.71 14.07
C LEU A 21 16.87 -11.61 12.75
N THR A 22 16.66 -10.40 12.24
CA THR A 22 15.85 -10.21 11.06
C THR A 22 16.66 -10.56 9.81
N PRO A 23 16.19 -11.47 8.94
CA PRO A 23 16.94 -11.89 7.77
C PRO A 23 17.22 -10.69 6.86
N VAL A 24 18.50 -10.48 6.54
CA VAL A 24 18.92 -9.51 5.52
C VAL A 24 18.71 -10.18 4.17
N VAL A 25 17.80 -9.65 3.38
CA VAL A 25 17.55 -10.12 2.02
C VAL A 25 18.45 -9.34 1.07
N VAL A 26 19.30 -10.03 0.32
CA VAL A 26 20.04 -9.43 -0.80
C VAL A 26 19.34 -9.83 -2.08
N ARG A 27 18.92 -8.85 -2.87
CA ARG A 27 18.20 -9.08 -4.13
C ARG A 27 18.70 -8.14 -5.21
N ASP A 28 18.74 -8.63 -6.44
CA ASP A 28 18.84 -7.76 -7.61
C ASP A 28 17.49 -7.08 -7.86
N MET A 29 17.47 -5.75 -7.80
CA MET A 29 16.25 -4.94 -7.85
C MET A 29 16.27 -4.11 -9.14
N PRO A 30 15.18 -4.07 -9.92
CA PRO A 30 15.06 -3.13 -11.04
C PRO A 30 15.25 -1.70 -10.53
N LEU A 31 16.04 -0.89 -11.22
CA LEU A 31 16.31 0.46 -10.76
C LEU A 31 15.01 1.28 -10.65
N ALA A 32 14.06 1.08 -11.57
CA ALA A 32 12.74 1.72 -11.49
C ALA A 32 12.02 1.47 -10.15
N GLU A 33 12.13 0.25 -9.61
CA GLU A 33 11.56 -0.08 -8.29
C GLU A 33 12.28 0.69 -7.17
N LEU A 34 13.61 0.79 -7.22
CA LEU A 34 14.35 1.62 -6.25
C LEU A 34 13.97 3.10 -6.39
N MET A 35 13.83 3.61 -7.61
CA MET A 35 13.46 5.00 -7.87
C MET A 35 12.08 5.35 -7.31
N GLU A 36 11.09 4.45 -7.38
CA GLU A 36 9.79 4.64 -6.70
C GLU A 36 9.96 4.79 -5.18
N ILE A 37 10.80 3.95 -4.56
CA ILE A 37 11.07 3.98 -3.11
C ILE A 37 11.75 5.30 -2.73
N LEU A 38 12.72 5.74 -3.53
CA LEU A 38 13.44 7.00 -3.31
C LEU A 38 12.51 8.21 -3.52
N ALA A 39 11.69 8.19 -4.56
CA ALA A 39 10.70 9.24 -4.83
C ALA A 39 9.72 9.37 -3.65
N ALA A 40 9.24 8.26 -3.09
CA ALA A 40 8.39 8.29 -1.89
C ALA A 40 9.08 8.95 -0.70
N ALA A 41 10.36 8.64 -0.45
CA ALA A 41 11.13 9.19 0.67
C ALA A 41 11.53 10.66 0.47
N ALA A 42 11.73 11.07 -0.78
CA ALA A 42 12.19 12.41 -1.16
C ALA A 42 11.07 13.34 -1.63
N ALA A 43 9.80 12.92 -1.58
CA ALA A 43 8.67 13.63 -2.16
C ALA A 43 8.87 13.97 -3.65
N SER A 44 9.47 13.03 -4.39
CA SER A 44 9.81 13.13 -5.82
C SER A 44 10.75 14.29 -6.20
N ASP A 45 11.46 14.88 -5.23
CA ASP A 45 12.45 15.92 -5.49
C ASP A 45 13.74 15.32 -6.09
N PRO A 46 14.15 15.72 -7.31
CA PRO A 46 15.30 15.12 -7.99
C PRO A 46 16.62 15.29 -7.23
N GLU A 47 16.86 16.42 -6.57
CA GLU A 47 18.11 16.67 -5.85
C GLU A 47 18.21 15.79 -4.62
N ARG A 48 17.12 15.68 -3.85
CA ARG A 48 17.05 14.80 -2.68
C ARG A 48 17.15 13.33 -3.06
N VAL A 49 16.57 12.92 -4.20
CA VAL A 49 16.74 11.56 -4.72
C VAL A 49 18.21 11.29 -5.08
N ARG A 50 18.88 12.22 -5.78
CA ARG A 50 20.30 12.12 -6.10
C ARG A 50 21.16 11.99 -4.83
N ASP A 51 20.85 12.78 -3.80
CA ASP A 51 21.56 12.72 -2.53
C ASP A 51 21.38 11.37 -1.81
N LEU A 52 20.19 10.75 -1.90
CA LEU A 52 19.97 9.40 -1.39
C LEU A 52 20.77 8.35 -2.17
N LEU A 53 20.81 8.44 -3.51
CA LEU A 53 21.62 7.54 -4.36
C LEU A 53 23.10 7.60 -3.99
N LYS A 54 23.62 8.81 -3.75
CA LYS A 54 24.99 9.06 -3.27
C LYS A 54 25.27 8.51 -1.88
N ARG A 55 24.26 8.41 -1.02
CA ARG A 55 24.39 7.85 0.34
C ARG A 55 24.31 6.32 0.37
N GLY A 56 23.67 5.71 -0.62
CA GLY A 56 23.53 4.25 -0.70
C GLY A 56 22.54 3.66 0.32
N VAL A 57 21.66 4.47 0.90
CA VAL A 57 20.72 4.01 1.92
C VAL A 57 19.43 4.84 1.95
N VAL A 58 18.30 4.18 2.13
CA VAL A 58 17.01 4.82 2.45
C VAL A 58 16.22 3.94 3.42
N VAL A 59 15.46 4.57 4.31
CA VAL A 59 14.46 3.89 5.14
C VAL A 59 13.08 4.21 4.58
N SER A 60 12.30 3.18 4.30
CA SER A 60 10.92 3.29 3.83
C SER A 60 10.03 2.31 4.60
N GLY A 61 9.01 2.86 5.27
CA GLY A 61 8.18 2.09 6.20
C GLY A 61 9.02 1.44 7.30
N ALA A 62 8.83 0.13 7.51
CA ALA A 62 9.59 -0.66 8.48
C ALA A 62 10.81 -1.35 7.85
N SER A 63 11.34 -0.85 6.73
CA SER A 63 12.44 -1.48 6.01
C SER A 63 13.53 -0.47 5.67
N ARG A 64 14.78 -0.92 5.77
CA ARG A 64 15.97 -0.20 5.34
C ARG A 64 16.54 -0.89 4.12
N PHE A 65 16.78 -0.10 3.09
CA PHE A 65 17.34 -0.49 1.81
C PHE A 65 18.75 0.07 1.73
N ARG A 66 19.73 -0.77 1.38
CA ARG A 66 21.13 -0.39 1.21
C ARG A 66 21.69 -0.91 -0.10
N TRP A 67 22.45 -0.09 -0.81
CA TRP A 67 23.11 -0.44 -2.08
C TRP A 67 24.53 0.13 -2.09
N GLN A 68 25.31 -0.25 -3.09
CA GLN A 68 26.59 0.39 -3.34
C GLN A 68 26.34 1.84 -3.76
N PRO A 69 26.81 2.87 -3.02
CA PRO A 69 26.58 4.25 -3.39
C PRO A 69 27.23 4.58 -4.74
N PHE A 70 26.58 5.44 -5.52
CA PHE A 70 27.11 5.91 -6.79
C PHE A 70 26.64 7.34 -7.07
N ASP A 71 27.42 8.04 -7.89
CA ASP A 71 27.07 9.38 -8.38
C ASP A 71 26.39 9.26 -9.76
N CYS A 72 25.46 10.16 -10.04
CA CYS A 72 24.74 10.26 -11.30
C CYS A 72 24.37 11.72 -11.58
N ALA A 73 24.18 12.03 -12.87
CA ALA A 73 23.80 13.36 -13.28
C ALA A 73 22.35 13.64 -12.82
N ILE A 74 22.03 14.91 -12.54
CA ILE A 74 20.67 15.26 -12.08
C ILE A 74 19.64 15.03 -13.19
N GLU A 75 20.08 15.14 -14.44
CA GLU A 75 19.33 14.87 -15.66
C GLU A 75 18.95 13.39 -15.76
N ASP A 76 19.88 12.49 -15.40
CA ASP A 76 19.62 11.05 -15.36
C ASP A 76 18.58 10.70 -14.29
N VAL A 77 18.65 11.37 -13.13
CA VAL A 77 17.67 11.21 -12.04
C VAL A 77 16.30 11.72 -12.47
N ALA A 78 16.23 12.92 -13.06
CA ALA A 78 14.99 13.48 -13.56
C ALA A 78 14.35 12.57 -14.62
N ALA A 79 15.14 12.08 -15.58
CA ALA A 79 14.68 11.13 -16.59
C ALA A 79 14.15 9.83 -15.97
N ALA A 80 14.82 9.30 -14.94
CA ALA A 80 14.35 8.10 -14.24
C ALA A 80 13.07 8.34 -13.43
N LEU A 81 12.89 9.52 -12.83
CA LEU A 81 11.66 9.89 -12.13
C LEU A 81 10.47 10.06 -13.09
N GLU A 82 10.69 10.47 -14.33
CA GLU A 82 9.63 10.54 -15.35
C GLU A 82 9.05 9.16 -15.72
N LEU A 83 9.84 8.09 -15.54
CA LEU A 83 9.44 6.71 -15.83
C LEU A 83 8.64 6.06 -14.70
N ILE A 84 8.59 6.66 -13.50
CA ILE A 84 7.82 6.07 -12.41
C ILE A 84 6.32 6.14 -12.72
N PRO A 85 5.51 5.20 -12.22
CA PRO A 85 4.06 5.23 -12.36
C PRO A 85 3.45 6.59 -11.98
N LYS A 86 2.76 7.20 -12.94
CA LYS A 86 1.95 8.42 -12.74
C LYS A 86 0.47 8.07 -12.59
N PRO A 87 -0.35 8.98 -12.04
CA PRO A 87 -1.78 8.77 -11.99
C PRO A 87 -2.37 8.56 -13.38
N ASP A 88 -3.17 7.50 -13.55
CA ASP A 88 -3.84 7.17 -14.80
C ASP A 88 -5.32 6.84 -14.54
N PRO A 89 -6.23 7.82 -14.73
CA PRO A 89 -7.66 7.64 -14.51
C PRO A 89 -8.34 6.62 -15.44
N SER A 90 -7.67 6.16 -16.50
CA SER A 90 -8.22 5.17 -17.43
C SER A 90 -8.11 3.73 -16.89
N LEU A 91 -7.34 3.52 -15.82
CA LEU A 91 -7.15 2.19 -15.24
C LEU A 91 -8.44 1.67 -14.59
N PRO A 92 -8.89 0.46 -14.96
CA PRO A 92 -10.07 -0.15 -14.34
C PRO A 92 -9.75 -0.65 -12.94
N PHE A 93 -10.75 -0.58 -12.05
CA PHE A 93 -10.65 -1.18 -10.74
C PHE A 93 -10.45 -2.70 -10.81
N ALA A 94 -9.35 -3.20 -10.22
CA ALA A 94 -8.98 -4.60 -10.22
C ALA A 94 -9.01 -5.18 -8.78
N PRO A 95 -10.16 -5.68 -8.28
CA PRO A 95 -10.29 -6.14 -6.88
C PRO A 95 -9.36 -7.31 -6.55
N GLY A 96 -9.02 -8.14 -7.54
CA GLY A 96 -8.07 -9.24 -7.40
C GLY A 96 -6.64 -8.79 -7.05
N ARG A 97 -6.28 -7.54 -7.34
CA ARG A 97 -4.97 -6.92 -7.05
C ARG A 97 -5.02 -5.95 -5.87
N CYS A 98 -6.18 -5.81 -5.24
CA CYS A 98 -6.31 -4.97 -4.05
C CYS A 98 -5.58 -5.63 -2.88
N VAL A 99 -4.76 -4.84 -2.18
CA VAL A 99 -3.89 -5.28 -1.07
C VAL A 99 -4.30 -4.69 0.27
N ARG A 100 -5.04 -3.57 0.24
CA ARG A 100 -5.49 -2.87 1.45
C ARG A 100 -6.77 -2.10 1.15
N VAL A 101 -7.67 -2.07 2.12
CA VAL A 101 -8.78 -1.13 2.16
C VAL A 101 -8.60 -0.18 3.32
N ALA A 102 -9.05 1.05 3.17
CA ALA A 102 -9.18 1.98 4.27
C ALA A 102 -10.61 2.44 4.39
N VAL A 103 -11.18 2.31 5.58
CA VAL A 103 -12.52 2.81 5.89
C VAL A 103 -12.37 4.14 6.61
N LEU A 104 -13.13 5.14 6.21
CA LEU A 104 -13.06 6.49 6.76
C LEU A 104 -14.40 6.88 7.40
N ALA A 105 -14.31 7.65 8.48
CA ALA A 105 -15.43 8.31 9.12
C ALA A 105 -14.96 9.62 9.75
N GLY A 106 -15.21 10.74 9.05
CA GLY A 106 -14.68 12.05 9.47
C GLY A 106 -13.16 12.02 9.57
N SER A 107 -12.61 12.26 10.76
CA SER A 107 -11.16 12.21 11.03
C SER A 107 -10.61 10.80 11.30
N ARG A 108 -11.47 9.80 11.47
CA ARG A 108 -11.05 8.43 11.74
C ARG A 108 -10.79 7.67 10.45
N ARG A 109 -9.75 6.83 10.49
CA ARG A 109 -9.35 5.96 9.39
C ARG A 109 -8.92 4.60 9.95
N TRP A 110 -9.45 3.53 9.36
CA TRP A 110 -9.04 2.15 9.65
C TRP A 110 -8.47 1.51 8.40
N ASP A 111 -7.16 1.30 8.38
CA ASP A 111 -6.47 0.57 7.31
C ASP A 111 -6.48 -0.94 7.61
N LEU A 112 -7.00 -1.74 6.67
CA LEU A 112 -7.10 -3.18 6.76
C LEU A 112 -6.41 -3.81 5.56
N THR A 113 -5.32 -4.55 5.80
CA THR A 113 -4.72 -5.35 4.72
C THR A 113 -5.70 -6.42 4.27
N ARG A 114 -5.55 -6.89 3.03
CA ARG A 114 -6.37 -7.98 2.50
C ARG A 114 -6.29 -9.21 3.38
N GLU A 115 -5.12 -9.55 3.91
CA GLU A 115 -4.93 -10.69 4.79
C GLU A 115 -5.75 -10.52 6.08
N ALA A 116 -5.66 -9.36 6.73
CA ALA A 116 -6.40 -9.07 7.95
C ALA A 116 -7.92 -9.08 7.72
N ALA A 117 -8.38 -8.50 6.61
CA ALA A 117 -9.78 -8.45 6.20
C ALA A 117 -10.33 -9.81 5.71
N SER A 118 -9.48 -10.69 5.21
CA SER A 118 -9.86 -12.03 4.75
C SER A 118 -9.85 -13.08 5.87
N ARG A 119 -9.27 -12.76 7.04
CA ARG A 119 -9.28 -13.66 8.19
C ARG A 119 -10.71 -13.94 8.65
N LYS A 120 -11.06 -15.23 8.70
CA LYS A 120 -12.34 -15.73 9.17
C LYS A 120 -12.24 -16.22 10.62
N ARG A 121 -13.28 -15.98 11.42
CA ARG A 121 -13.48 -16.67 12.70
C ARG A 121 -13.54 -18.18 12.47
N VAL A 122 -13.05 -18.98 13.43
CA VAL A 122 -12.96 -20.45 13.31
C VAL A 122 -14.31 -21.06 12.88
N LEU A 123 -15.40 -20.67 13.55
CA LEU A 123 -16.76 -21.13 13.21
C LEU A 123 -17.16 -20.79 11.76
N HIS A 124 -16.86 -19.58 11.29
CA HIS A 124 -17.16 -19.15 9.92
C HIS A 124 -16.34 -19.91 8.88
N ARG A 125 -15.09 -20.24 9.21
CA ARG A 125 -14.22 -21.06 8.36
C ARG A 125 -14.78 -22.48 8.22
N LEU A 126 -15.22 -23.09 9.32
CA LEU A 126 -15.84 -24.43 9.32
C LEU A 126 -17.13 -24.47 8.50
N LEU A 127 -17.92 -23.39 8.54
CA LEU A 127 -19.16 -23.25 7.76
C LEU A 127 -18.95 -22.72 6.34
N LEU A 128 -17.69 -22.64 5.85
CA LEU A 128 -17.32 -22.15 4.51
C LEU A 128 -17.96 -20.80 4.13
N ARG A 129 -18.22 -19.93 5.12
CA ARG A 129 -18.84 -18.63 4.89
C ARG A 129 -17.86 -17.62 4.31
N SER A 130 -18.38 -16.62 3.59
CA SER A 130 -17.61 -15.46 3.11
C SER A 130 -16.87 -14.75 4.25
N SER A 131 -15.68 -14.23 3.96
CA SER A 131 -14.95 -13.31 4.84
C SER A 131 -15.53 -11.90 4.78
N PHE A 132 -15.05 -11.01 5.64
CA PHE A 132 -15.33 -9.57 5.53
C PHE A 132 -14.90 -9.03 4.16
N TRP A 133 -13.70 -9.38 3.70
CA TRP A 133 -13.20 -8.98 2.37
C TRP A 133 -14.12 -9.42 1.22
N ASP A 134 -14.52 -10.70 1.21
CA ASP A 134 -15.39 -11.24 0.16
C ASP A 134 -16.74 -10.50 0.10
N ARG A 135 -17.29 -10.15 1.27
CA ARG A 135 -18.53 -9.36 1.35
C ARG A 135 -18.34 -7.92 0.87
N LEU A 136 -17.22 -7.30 1.22
CA LEU A 136 -16.89 -5.95 0.80
C LEU A 136 -16.85 -5.83 -0.73
N VAL A 137 -16.11 -6.73 -1.38
CA VAL A 137 -15.94 -6.73 -2.84
C VAL A 137 -17.25 -7.07 -3.55
N ALA A 138 -18.08 -7.94 -2.98
CA ALA A 138 -19.34 -8.35 -3.60
C ALA A 138 -20.50 -7.37 -3.41
N ALA A 139 -20.53 -6.63 -2.29
CA ALA A 139 -21.68 -5.81 -1.91
C ALA A 139 -21.55 -4.34 -2.29
N LEU A 140 -20.32 -3.83 -2.47
CA LEU A 140 -20.12 -2.43 -2.80
C LEU A 140 -20.00 -2.20 -4.31
N PRO A 141 -20.53 -1.06 -4.82
CA PRO A 141 -20.27 -0.62 -6.18
C PRO A 141 -18.77 -0.49 -6.50
N THR A 142 -18.46 -0.49 -7.80
CA THR A 142 -17.10 -0.24 -8.28
C THR A 142 -16.65 1.18 -7.89
N PRO A 143 -15.51 1.34 -7.18
CA PRO A 143 -14.99 2.65 -6.80
C PRO A 143 -14.39 3.41 -7.99
N ALA A 144 -14.38 4.73 -7.90
CA ALA A 144 -13.76 5.62 -8.88
C ALA A 144 -12.25 5.72 -8.63
N TYR A 145 -11.46 5.85 -9.70
CA TYR A 145 -10.03 6.12 -9.59
C TYR A 145 -9.79 7.51 -8.98
N VAL A 146 -8.79 7.63 -8.10
CA VAL A 146 -8.37 8.89 -7.48
C VAL A 146 -6.96 9.28 -7.90
N THR A 147 -5.97 8.44 -7.60
CA THR A 147 -4.56 8.78 -7.82
C THR A 147 -3.64 7.55 -7.71
N TYR A 148 -2.36 7.74 -8.01
CA TYR A 148 -1.31 6.77 -7.67
C TYR A 148 -0.61 7.18 -6.38
N SER A 149 -0.60 6.31 -5.37
CA SER A 149 0.20 6.51 -4.16
C SER A 149 1.61 5.99 -4.39
N ILE A 150 2.57 6.90 -4.58
CA ILE A 150 4.00 6.54 -4.70
C ILE A 150 4.47 5.85 -3.41
N LYS A 151 4.00 6.35 -2.24
CA LYS A 151 4.31 5.77 -0.92
C LYS A 151 3.91 4.30 -0.81
N ASP A 152 2.70 3.96 -1.26
CA ASP A 152 2.18 2.59 -1.18
C ASP A 152 2.48 1.76 -2.44
N ARG A 153 3.04 2.39 -3.47
CA ARG A 153 3.26 1.84 -4.81
C ARG A 153 2.00 1.14 -5.32
N ALA A 154 0.89 1.88 -5.32
CA ALA A 154 -0.44 1.35 -5.59
C ALA A 154 -1.38 2.45 -6.10
N ASP A 155 -2.29 2.06 -6.99
CA ASP A 155 -3.40 2.88 -7.43
C ASP A 155 -4.47 2.96 -6.33
N VAL A 156 -4.99 4.16 -6.11
CA VAL A 156 -6.00 4.47 -5.10
C VAL A 156 -7.34 4.67 -5.77
N TYR A 157 -8.31 3.88 -5.36
CA TYR A 157 -9.71 4.00 -5.77
C TYR A 157 -10.56 4.37 -4.56
N ARG A 158 -11.60 5.16 -4.75
CA ARG A 158 -12.48 5.65 -3.68
C ARG A 158 -13.95 5.49 -4.04
N LEU A 159 -14.73 5.14 -3.02
CA LEU A 159 -16.19 5.13 -3.07
C LEU A 159 -16.70 5.92 -1.86
N GLU A 160 -17.51 6.94 -2.13
CA GLU A 160 -18.34 7.56 -1.11
C GLU A 160 -19.53 6.64 -0.81
N LEU A 161 -19.77 6.38 0.46
CA LEU A 161 -20.80 5.45 0.92
C LEU A 161 -22.13 6.19 1.03
N ASP A 162 -23.10 5.72 0.26
CA ASP A 162 -24.50 6.01 0.53
C ASP A 162 -25.03 5.15 1.70
N GLU A 163 -26.31 5.31 2.00
CA GLU A 163 -26.95 4.60 3.10
C GLU A 163 -26.99 3.08 2.91
N GLU A 164 -27.04 2.59 1.67
CA GLU A 164 -27.03 1.16 1.37
C GLU A 164 -25.62 0.58 1.53
N GLY A 165 -24.61 1.21 0.94
CA GLY A 165 -23.21 0.83 1.05
C GLY A 165 -22.72 0.88 2.50
N ARG A 166 -23.13 1.90 3.26
CA ARG A 166 -22.82 2.01 4.70
C ARG A 166 -23.41 0.84 5.48
N ARG A 167 -24.69 0.50 5.27
CA ARG A 167 -25.33 -0.65 5.94
C ARG A 167 -24.69 -1.98 5.54
N ALA A 168 -24.35 -2.16 4.26
CA ALA A 168 -23.65 -3.35 3.78
C ALA A 168 -22.28 -3.50 4.45
N LEU A 169 -21.51 -2.41 4.55
CA LEU A 169 -20.20 -2.39 5.21
C LEU A 169 -20.31 -2.71 6.72
N GLN A 170 -21.26 -2.10 7.42
CA GLN A 170 -21.51 -2.38 8.83
C GLN A 170 -21.96 -3.82 9.07
N ALA A 171 -22.81 -4.37 8.19
CA ALA A 171 -23.20 -5.77 8.26
C ALA A 171 -21.99 -6.70 8.05
N ALA A 172 -21.13 -6.40 7.06
CA ALA A 172 -19.91 -7.15 6.81
C ALA A 172 -18.94 -7.10 8.00
N ALA A 173 -18.83 -5.96 8.70
CA ALA A 173 -17.90 -5.79 9.83
C ALA A 173 -18.12 -6.81 10.96
N SER A 174 -19.31 -7.40 11.10
CA SER A 174 -19.60 -8.51 12.03
C SER A 174 -18.78 -9.78 11.77
N LEU A 175 -18.21 -9.92 10.57
CA LEU A 175 -17.39 -11.05 10.14
C LEU A 175 -15.93 -10.93 10.56
N LEU A 176 -15.50 -9.73 10.98
CA LEU A 176 -14.15 -9.51 11.45
C LEU A 176 -13.88 -10.30 12.75
N PRO A 177 -12.70 -10.92 12.89
CA PRO A 177 -12.34 -11.62 14.11
C PRO A 177 -11.98 -10.68 15.27
N TYR A 178 -11.75 -9.39 14.98
CA TYR A 178 -11.34 -8.37 15.94
C TYR A 178 -12.57 -7.67 16.53
N SER A 179 -12.96 -8.03 17.76
CA SER A 179 -14.21 -7.56 18.37
C SER A 179 -14.29 -6.04 18.52
N SER A 180 -13.24 -5.39 18.98
CA SER A 180 -13.21 -3.92 19.15
C SER A 180 -13.35 -3.18 17.83
N LEU A 181 -12.59 -3.59 16.81
CA LEU A 181 -12.69 -3.02 15.46
C LEU A 181 -14.06 -3.28 14.84
N SER A 182 -14.60 -4.49 14.99
CA SER A 182 -15.93 -4.85 14.50
C SER A 182 -17.00 -3.96 15.14
N ALA A 183 -16.95 -3.77 16.45
CA ALA A 183 -17.87 -2.88 17.16
C ALA A 183 -17.72 -1.43 16.71
N GLU A 184 -16.49 -0.93 16.55
CA GLU A 184 -16.23 0.44 16.13
C GLU A 184 -16.79 0.72 14.72
N LEU A 185 -16.51 -0.16 13.75
CA LEU A 185 -17.02 0.00 12.39
C LEU A 185 -18.56 -0.08 12.34
N ARG A 186 -19.18 -0.92 13.17
CA ARG A 186 -20.65 -1.07 13.22
C ARG A 186 -21.36 0.14 13.83
N CYS A 187 -20.75 0.79 14.81
CA CYS A 187 -21.36 1.90 15.54
C CYS A 187 -20.99 3.27 14.98
N THR A 188 -20.07 3.34 14.02
CA THR A 188 -19.61 4.61 13.43
C THR A 188 -20.35 4.93 12.14
N HIS A 189 -20.61 6.22 11.89
CA HIS A 189 -21.11 6.72 10.63
C HIS A 189 -19.98 6.74 9.57
N LEU A 190 -19.80 5.62 8.88
CA LEU A 190 -18.80 5.45 7.84
C LEU A 190 -19.18 6.26 6.60
N THR A 191 -18.24 7.03 6.06
CA THR A 191 -18.49 7.95 4.94
C THR A 191 -17.86 7.47 3.64
N THR A 192 -16.68 6.87 3.73
CA THR A 192 -15.87 6.61 2.55
C THR A 192 -15.10 5.33 2.75
N ILE A 193 -14.81 4.65 1.65
CA ILE A 193 -13.87 3.55 1.60
C ILE A 193 -12.89 3.77 0.44
N GLU A 194 -11.63 3.47 0.69
CA GLU A 194 -10.56 3.52 -0.29
C GLU A 194 -9.95 2.14 -0.47
N TRP A 195 -9.56 1.83 -1.70
CA TRP A 195 -8.89 0.59 -2.08
C TRP A 195 -7.53 0.94 -2.64
N LEU A 196 -6.50 0.26 -2.13
CA LEU A 196 -5.17 0.29 -2.70
C LEU A 196 -4.97 -0.96 -3.56
N VAL A 197 -4.74 -0.73 -4.85
CA VAL A 197 -4.63 -1.76 -5.88
C VAL A 197 -3.21 -1.75 -6.42
N LYS A 198 -2.51 -2.89 -6.36
CA LYS A 198 -1.15 -2.98 -6.89
C LYS A 198 -1.14 -2.83 -8.41
N ARG A 199 -0.22 -2.01 -8.91
CA ARG A 199 0.04 -1.83 -10.34
C ARG A 199 0.85 -2.97 -10.92
#